data_AF-A0A9P3HJL6-F1
#
_entry.id   AF-A0A9P3HJL6-F1
#
_cell.length_a   1.000
_cell.length_b   1.000
_cell.length_c   1.000
_cell.angle_alpha   90.00
_cell.angle_beta   90.00
_cell.angle_gamma   90.00
#
_symmetry.space_group_name_H-M   'P 1'
#
loop_
_entity.id
_entity.type
_entity.pdbx_description
1 polymer ?
#
loop_
_entity_poly.entity_id
_entity_poly.type
_entity_poly.pdbx_seq_one_letter_code
_entity_poly.pdbx_strand_id
1 'polypeptide(L)'
;MTAMHVQTNSRQTIDLGDGKTMRWSTAADIDNLAKLLSESFRWMPAGDPMPPLEIPGPNAFFASATRLMMSGKSSAMSEYDFALVEDKTRFGQEGQNPIVACVALHRFKAYYGSVDMYFGKPELIATDPAYRNQGWIRKLLVEMIHPESEARGDALQVIPGIPYFYRQFGYEYSLCSYSAFTVESTSLIPLPLDTKVEPFTLRRATLKDIPLLMRLSTPANRHANAMIGQHYTQEYWQYTVHDVLELKNHRFDADRETSIIVDTASGAEIGFTVMSSRFLGPTLLALGLEEGQEYTQELTHSALRQLVQWSKNRLAEDAKNSAEAMKSLKEDEKEGDTDAKEGSSVTEGLTKAMAADKIKEQVKEKAEENESAKEATDASTSSPAAPEATAPEKEPAFALELALHDQHPLILQLGTAATRPTKLQNPGMRLCTRIASYPKFLLSVAPELESRLATSRTFADLTGLVRLDFFRPAEKKGGARGLELVFKDGRLISAQDWERPGPEGGLEERKQWKASGEMPRIFFASFPPMVFSSLVTGHQDLDDLYMMYGDVQLRNEESRELLKVLFPKGDHHFDLFCW
;
A
#
# COMPACT_ATOMS: atom_id res chain seq x y z
N MET A 1 -10.67 -17.28 18.67
CA MET A 1 -10.05 -16.08 18.07
C MET A 1 -8.59 -16.39 17.82
N THR A 2 -8.17 -16.41 16.56
CA THR A 2 -6.73 -16.41 16.21
C THR A 2 -6.10 -15.08 16.63
N ALA A 3 -4.78 -15.03 16.79
CA ALA A 3 -4.05 -13.80 17.15
C ALA A 3 -4.25 -12.62 16.16
N MET A 4 -4.86 -12.89 15.00
CA MET A 4 -5.17 -11.91 13.95
C MET A 4 -6.47 -11.13 14.21
N HIS A 5 -7.44 -11.73 14.91
CA HIS A 5 -8.75 -11.11 15.20
C HIS A 5 -8.91 -10.83 16.70
N VAL A 6 -8.00 -10.04 17.25
CA VAL A 6 -8.04 -9.60 18.65
C VAL A 6 -8.85 -8.32 18.75
N GLN A 7 -9.98 -8.40 19.46
CA GLN A 7 -10.74 -7.23 19.88
C GLN A 7 -10.29 -6.85 21.29
N THR A 8 -9.96 -5.58 21.51
CA THR A 8 -9.55 -5.11 22.84
C THR A 8 -10.71 -4.47 23.60
N ASN A 9 -10.55 -4.34 24.92
CA ASN A 9 -11.49 -3.59 25.76
C ASN A 9 -11.50 -2.08 25.45
N SER A 10 -10.64 -1.59 24.54
CA SER A 10 -10.61 -0.18 24.12
C SER A 10 -11.70 0.20 23.12
N ARG A 11 -12.41 -0.80 22.56
CA ARG A 11 -13.51 -0.56 21.61
C ARG A 11 -14.67 0.13 22.29
N GLN A 12 -14.85 1.40 21.94
CA GLN A 12 -15.89 2.28 22.46
C GLN A 12 -16.91 2.65 21.39
N THR A 13 -18.14 2.92 21.84
CA THR A 13 -19.15 3.64 21.08
C THR A 13 -19.21 5.07 21.61
N ILE A 14 -19.10 6.06 20.72
CA ILE A 14 -19.06 7.47 21.08
C ILE A 14 -20.26 8.17 20.45
N ASP A 15 -21.12 8.74 21.29
CA ASP A 15 -22.20 9.61 20.84
C ASP A 15 -21.63 10.97 20.42
N LEU A 16 -21.96 11.40 19.20
CA LEU A 16 -21.50 12.66 18.63
C LEU A 16 -22.56 13.76 18.71
N GLY A 17 -23.78 13.44 19.17
CA GLY A 17 -24.92 14.34 19.09
C GLY A 17 -25.55 14.37 17.69
N ASP A 18 -26.66 15.09 17.53
CA ASP A 18 -27.38 15.29 16.26
C ASP A 18 -27.67 13.99 15.49
N GLY A 19 -28.02 12.94 16.23
CA GLY A 19 -28.32 11.62 15.69
C GLY A 19 -27.11 10.86 15.15
N LYS A 20 -25.88 11.30 15.40
CA LYS A 20 -24.65 10.66 14.89
C LYS A 20 -23.96 9.87 15.98
N THR A 21 -23.38 8.74 15.61
CA THR A 21 -22.65 7.86 16.53
C THR A 21 -21.42 7.29 15.85
N MET A 22 -20.27 7.33 16.53
CA MET A 22 -19.09 6.56 16.14
C MET A 22 -19.14 5.20 16.83
N ARG A 23 -18.97 4.12 16.07
CA ARG A 23 -18.96 2.74 16.60
C ARG A 23 -18.13 1.83 15.71
N TRP A 24 -17.84 0.65 16.23
CA TRP A 24 -17.27 -0.44 15.43
C TRP A 24 -18.36 -1.13 14.61
N SER A 25 -17.98 -1.67 13.47
CA SER A 25 -18.88 -2.38 12.56
C SER A 25 -19.37 -3.69 13.13
N THR A 26 -20.40 -4.22 12.48
CA THR A 26 -20.92 -5.58 12.64
C THR A 26 -21.18 -6.17 11.26
N ALA A 27 -21.51 -7.46 11.19
CA ALA A 27 -21.92 -8.10 9.94
C ALA A 27 -23.13 -7.41 9.26
N ALA A 28 -24.00 -6.73 10.02
CA ALA A 28 -25.15 -6.01 9.47
C ALA A 28 -24.75 -4.75 8.68
N ASP A 29 -23.52 -4.27 8.82
CA ASP A 29 -23.04 -3.04 8.17
C ASP A 29 -22.45 -3.28 6.78
N ILE A 30 -22.27 -4.54 6.36
CA ILE A 30 -21.53 -4.92 5.16
C ILE A 30 -22.03 -4.18 3.91
N ASP A 31 -23.33 -4.21 3.65
CA ASP A 31 -23.88 -3.60 2.43
C ASP A 31 -23.83 -2.07 2.47
N ASN A 32 -24.02 -1.47 3.65
CA ASN A 32 -23.89 -0.02 3.81
C ASN A 32 -22.43 0.44 3.64
N LEU A 33 -21.47 -0.32 4.17
CA LEU A 33 -20.04 -0.04 3.96
C LEU A 33 -19.66 -0.23 2.49
N ALA A 34 -20.10 -1.30 1.84
CA ALA A 34 -19.86 -1.54 0.43
C ALA A 34 -20.43 -0.42 -0.46
N LYS A 35 -21.62 0.09 -0.13
CA LYS A 35 -22.21 1.26 -0.80
C LYS A 35 -21.37 2.52 -0.59
N LEU A 36 -21.03 2.87 0.65
CA LEU A 36 -20.20 4.05 0.95
C LEU A 36 -18.84 4.00 0.22
N LEU A 37 -18.19 2.85 0.25
CA LEU A 37 -16.85 2.66 -0.32
C LEU A 37 -16.90 2.69 -1.85
N SER A 38 -17.83 1.99 -2.48
CA SER A 38 -17.99 2.03 -3.95
C SER A 38 -18.29 3.44 -4.45
N GLU A 39 -19.12 4.22 -3.75
CA GLU A 39 -19.37 5.61 -4.10
C GLU A 39 -18.15 6.50 -3.88
N SER A 40 -17.40 6.30 -2.80
CA SER A 40 -16.21 7.11 -2.47
C SER A 40 -15.03 6.83 -3.40
N PHE A 41 -14.89 5.58 -3.86
CA PHE A 41 -13.82 5.12 -4.74
C PHE A 41 -14.21 5.04 -6.22
N ARG A 42 -15.33 5.66 -6.63
CA ARG A 42 -15.77 5.70 -8.05
C ARG A 42 -14.72 6.22 -9.04
N TRP A 43 -13.80 7.08 -8.57
CA TRP A 43 -12.73 7.65 -9.38
C TRP A 43 -11.40 6.90 -9.29
N MET A 44 -11.34 5.83 -8.50
CA MET A 44 -10.14 4.99 -8.43
C MET A 44 -10.06 4.17 -9.72
N PRO A 45 -8.89 4.17 -10.42
CA PRO A 45 -8.70 3.41 -11.65
C PRO A 45 -8.50 1.91 -11.35
N ALA A 46 -9.46 1.30 -10.66
CA ALA A 46 -9.50 -0.12 -10.34
C ALA A 46 -10.91 -0.66 -10.66
N GLY A 47 -10.97 -1.83 -11.29
CA GLY A 47 -12.23 -2.41 -11.78
C GLY A 47 -12.49 -2.03 -13.24
N ASP A 48 -13.73 -1.64 -13.54
CA ASP A 48 -14.11 -1.29 -14.91
C ASP A 48 -13.44 -0.01 -15.43
N PRO A 49 -13.22 0.08 -16.76
CA PRO A 49 -12.72 1.31 -17.36
C PRO A 49 -13.61 2.50 -17.05
N MET A 50 -13.00 3.62 -16.66
CA MET A 50 -13.76 4.85 -16.39
C MET A 50 -14.29 5.47 -17.69
N PRO A 51 -15.56 5.92 -17.73
CA PRO A 51 -16.08 6.64 -18.88
C PRO A 51 -15.34 7.97 -19.06
N PRO A 52 -14.95 8.34 -20.29
CA PRO A 52 -14.06 9.47 -20.54
C PRO A 52 -14.68 10.85 -20.28
N LEU A 53 -16.02 10.97 -20.28
CA LEU A 53 -16.73 12.25 -20.20
C LEU A 53 -17.95 12.22 -19.26
N GLU A 54 -18.01 11.25 -18.36
CA GLU A 54 -19.13 11.06 -17.44
C GLU A 54 -18.62 10.82 -16.02
N ILE A 55 -19.48 11.06 -15.04
CA ILE A 55 -19.17 10.68 -13.65
C ILE A 55 -19.33 9.15 -13.56
N PRO A 56 -18.28 8.40 -13.19
CA PRO A 56 -18.39 6.96 -13.03
C PRO A 56 -19.46 6.61 -11.99
N GLY A 57 -20.16 5.50 -12.24
CA GLY A 57 -21.02 4.88 -11.25
C GLY A 57 -20.24 4.38 -10.02
N PRO A 58 -20.93 3.83 -9.01
CA PRO A 58 -20.27 3.23 -7.85
C PRO A 58 -19.26 2.14 -8.28
N ASN A 59 -18.07 2.16 -7.67
CA ASN A 59 -17.01 1.22 -8.03
C ASN A 59 -17.31 -0.19 -7.48
N ALA A 60 -17.73 -1.09 -8.37
CA ALA A 60 -18.08 -2.46 -8.04
C ALA A 60 -16.90 -3.30 -7.51
N PHE A 61 -15.65 -2.97 -7.89
CA PHE A 61 -14.46 -3.63 -7.35
C PHE A 61 -14.35 -3.38 -5.84
N PHE A 62 -14.48 -2.13 -5.38
CA PHE A 62 -14.45 -1.80 -3.95
C PHE A 62 -15.67 -2.30 -3.19
N ALA A 63 -16.85 -2.36 -3.82
CA ALA A 63 -18.02 -2.99 -3.20
C ALA A 63 -17.76 -4.47 -2.90
N SER A 64 -17.20 -5.20 -3.87
CA SER A 64 -16.91 -6.63 -3.72
C SER A 64 -15.81 -6.91 -2.70
N ALA A 65 -14.71 -6.16 -2.79
CA ALA A 65 -13.61 -6.20 -1.85
C ALA A 65 -14.06 -6.01 -0.40
N THR A 66 -14.98 -5.06 -0.17
CA THR A 66 -15.55 -4.82 1.16
C THR A 66 -16.26 -6.06 1.70
N ARG A 67 -17.08 -6.73 0.87
CA ARG A 67 -17.79 -7.95 1.24
C ARG A 67 -16.83 -9.10 1.53
N LEU A 68 -15.79 -9.28 0.70
CA LEU A 68 -14.76 -10.30 0.92
C LEU A 68 -14.00 -10.07 2.23
N MET A 69 -13.59 -8.83 2.51
CA MET A 69 -12.88 -8.49 3.74
C MET A 69 -13.73 -8.71 4.99
N MET A 70 -15.02 -8.42 4.93
CA MET A 70 -15.95 -8.61 6.05
C MET A 70 -16.63 -9.99 6.05
N SER A 71 -16.14 -10.96 5.27
CA SER A 71 -16.73 -12.30 5.17
C SER A 71 -16.55 -13.18 6.40
N GLY A 72 -15.73 -12.73 7.37
CA GLY A 72 -15.28 -13.54 8.50
C GLY A 72 -14.16 -14.53 8.17
N LYS A 73 -13.73 -14.62 6.90
CA LYS A 73 -12.59 -15.45 6.46
C LYS A 73 -11.33 -14.65 6.09
N SER A 74 -11.39 -13.33 6.07
CA SER A 74 -10.24 -12.50 5.70
C SER A 74 -9.06 -12.75 6.63
N SER A 75 -7.88 -12.92 6.03
CA SER A 75 -6.65 -13.09 6.80
C SER A 75 -6.20 -11.82 7.53
N ALA A 76 -6.76 -10.66 7.19
CA ALA A 76 -6.29 -9.36 7.67
C ALA A 76 -7.24 -8.68 8.67
N MET A 77 -8.54 -8.99 8.64
CA MET A 77 -9.56 -8.34 9.46
C MET A 77 -10.84 -9.18 9.55
N SER A 78 -11.77 -8.77 10.41
CA SER A 78 -13.11 -9.34 10.58
C SER A 78 -14.21 -8.31 10.25
N GLU A 79 -15.46 -8.76 10.26
CA GLU A 79 -16.67 -7.93 10.15
C GLU A 79 -16.79 -6.86 11.25
N TYR A 80 -15.98 -6.93 12.30
CA TYR A 80 -16.00 -6.01 13.44
C TYR A 80 -14.90 -4.94 13.39
N ASP A 81 -14.08 -4.92 12.34
CA ASP A 81 -12.83 -4.14 12.31
C ASP A 81 -12.91 -2.86 11.46
N PHE A 82 -14.11 -2.38 11.13
CA PHE A 82 -14.31 -1.00 10.68
C PHE A 82 -14.71 -0.11 11.86
N ALA A 83 -14.00 1.01 12.06
CA ALA A 83 -14.53 2.14 12.81
C ALA A 83 -15.36 3.00 11.86
N LEU A 84 -16.59 3.34 12.23
CA LEU A 84 -17.52 4.05 11.35
C LEU A 84 -18.29 5.17 12.07
N VAL A 85 -18.79 6.12 11.29
CA VAL A 85 -19.78 7.11 11.71
C VAL A 85 -21.12 6.71 11.09
N GLU A 86 -22.11 6.51 11.95
CA GLU A 86 -23.50 6.28 11.59
C GLU A 86 -24.30 7.57 11.83
N ASP A 87 -25.10 7.99 10.85
CA ASP A 87 -26.11 9.04 10.99
C ASP A 87 -27.50 8.43 11.01
N LYS A 88 -28.08 8.35 12.21
CA LYS A 88 -29.37 7.71 12.45
C LYS A 88 -30.53 8.47 11.83
N THR A 89 -30.35 9.75 11.51
CA THR A 89 -31.39 10.54 10.84
C THR A 89 -31.67 10.04 9.43
N ARG A 90 -30.71 9.34 8.81
CA ARG A 90 -30.84 8.76 7.47
C ARG A 90 -31.51 7.37 7.45
N PHE A 91 -31.81 6.78 8.61
CA PHE A 91 -32.43 5.47 8.66
C PHE A 91 -33.80 5.46 7.99
N GLY A 92 -34.02 4.47 7.12
CA GLY A 92 -35.29 4.30 6.40
C GLY A 92 -35.57 5.37 5.34
N GLN A 93 -34.66 6.33 5.12
CA GLN A 93 -34.79 7.28 4.02
C GLN A 93 -34.33 6.60 2.72
N GLU A 94 -35.23 6.51 1.75
CA GLU A 94 -34.95 5.88 0.47
C GLU A 94 -33.74 6.51 -0.21
N GLY A 95 -32.85 5.67 -0.74
CA GLY A 95 -31.61 6.09 -1.39
C GLY A 95 -30.49 6.54 -0.45
N GLN A 96 -30.74 6.80 0.84
CA GLN A 96 -29.71 7.29 1.77
C GLN A 96 -28.99 6.16 2.49
N ASN A 97 -27.68 6.30 2.62
CA ASN A 97 -26.84 5.40 3.41
C ASN A 97 -26.65 5.96 4.82
N PRO A 98 -27.01 5.21 5.89
CA PRO A 98 -26.80 5.65 7.26
C PRO A 98 -25.31 5.65 7.66
N ILE A 99 -24.45 4.89 6.99
CA ILE A 99 -23.01 4.92 7.25
C ILE A 99 -22.37 6.00 6.39
N VAL A 100 -21.82 7.03 7.03
CA VAL A 100 -21.37 8.27 6.35
C VAL A 100 -19.86 8.48 6.37
N ALA A 101 -19.12 7.77 7.22
CA ALA A 101 -17.66 7.71 7.20
C ALA A 101 -17.15 6.39 7.77
N CYS A 102 -15.99 5.92 7.31
CA CYS A 102 -15.38 4.70 7.85
C CYS A 102 -13.86 4.65 7.69
N VAL A 103 -13.22 3.82 8.51
CA VAL A 103 -11.81 3.39 8.43
C VAL A 103 -11.74 1.92 8.84
N ALA A 104 -11.20 1.05 7.98
CA ALA A 104 -10.87 -0.34 8.35
C ALA A 104 -9.58 -0.39 9.16
N LEU A 105 -9.41 -1.40 10.02
CA LEU A 105 -8.15 -1.66 10.74
C LEU A 105 -7.66 -3.09 10.53
N HIS A 106 -6.78 -3.28 9.55
CA HIS A 106 -6.16 -4.55 9.25
C HIS A 106 -5.05 -4.86 10.24
N ARG A 107 -4.73 -6.14 10.41
CA ARG A 107 -3.54 -6.62 11.14
C ARG A 107 -2.79 -7.61 10.28
N PHE A 108 -1.46 -7.54 10.30
CA PHE A 108 -0.62 -8.59 9.71
C PHE A 108 0.59 -8.88 10.58
N LYS A 109 1.04 -10.14 10.54
CA LYS A 109 2.28 -10.56 11.19
C LYS A 109 3.46 -9.99 10.39
N ALA A 110 4.42 -9.41 11.08
CA ALA A 110 5.54 -8.70 10.48
C ALA A 110 6.84 -8.99 11.24
N TYR A 111 7.94 -8.46 10.74
CA TYR A 111 9.23 -8.47 11.42
C TYR A 111 9.96 -7.14 11.26
N TYR A 112 10.86 -6.88 12.22
CA TYR A 112 11.90 -5.85 12.15
C TYR A 112 13.24 -6.54 12.45
N GLY A 113 14.09 -6.66 11.44
CA GLY A 113 15.29 -7.48 11.51
C GLY A 113 14.93 -8.90 11.95
N SER A 114 15.55 -9.38 13.03
CA SER A 114 15.28 -10.71 13.60
C SER A 114 14.05 -10.80 14.51
N VAL A 115 13.30 -9.71 14.73
CA VAL A 115 12.21 -9.67 15.72
C VAL A 115 10.85 -9.79 15.06
N ASP A 116 10.07 -10.81 15.45
CA ASP A 116 8.67 -10.98 15.05
C ASP A 116 7.73 -10.04 15.82
N MET A 117 6.77 -9.45 15.12
CA MET A 117 5.76 -8.55 15.69
C MET A 117 4.50 -8.47 14.82
N TYR A 118 3.63 -7.52 15.11
CA TYR A 118 2.44 -7.23 14.33
C TYR A 118 2.36 -5.76 13.96
N PHE A 119 1.87 -5.48 12.76
CA PHE A 119 1.58 -4.11 12.32
C PHE A 119 0.09 -3.94 12.07
N GLY A 120 -0.40 -2.74 12.37
CA GLY A 120 -1.72 -2.29 12.01
C GLY A 120 -1.71 -1.65 10.64
N LYS A 121 -2.79 -1.80 9.88
CA LYS A 121 -2.98 -1.06 8.63
C LYS A 121 -4.37 -0.49 8.54
N PRO A 122 -4.51 0.81 8.85
CA PRO A 122 -5.71 1.53 8.49
C PRO A 122 -5.88 1.53 6.96
N GLU A 123 -7.05 1.11 6.49
CA GLU A 123 -7.34 0.98 5.06
C GLU A 123 -8.80 1.33 4.76
N LEU A 124 -9.16 1.43 3.47
CA LEU A 124 -10.53 1.69 3.00
C LEU A 124 -11.17 2.89 3.72
N ILE A 125 -10.48 4.01 3.66
CA ILE A 125 -10.87 5.25 4.35
C ILE A 125 -11.83 6.03 3.46
N ALA A 126 -13.06 6.22 3.93
CA ALA A 126 -14.11 6.88 3.15
C ALA A 126 -14.92 7.86 3.98
N THR A 127 -15.46 8.87 3.30
CA THR A 127 -16.44 9.82 3.85
C THR A 127 -17.36 10.23 2.72
N ASP A 128 -18.67 10.10 2.97
CA ASP A 128 -19.74 10.58 2.10
C ASP A 128 -19.45 12.04 1.72
N PRO A 129 -19.50 12.41 0.43
CA PRO A 129 -19.26 13.78 -0.02
C PRO A 129 -19.97 14.87 0.78
N ALA A 130 -21.22 14.66 1.20
CA ALA A 130 -22.00 15.61 2.00
C ALA A 130 -21.49 15.77 3.44
N TYR A 131 -20.66 14.84 3.92
CA TYR A 131 -20.10 14.82 5.27
C TYR A 131 -18.61 15.20 5.32
N ARG A 132 -18.00 15.54 4.18
CA ARG A 132 -16.59 15.94 4.10
C ARG A 132 -16.34 17.28 4.82
N ASN A 133 -15.08 17.51 5.18
CA ASN A 133 -14.61 18.73 5.87
C ASN A 133 -15.19 18.95 7.28
N GLN A 134 -15.77 17.92 7.89
CA GLN A 134 -16.31 17.97 9.26
C GLN A 134 -15.43 17.27 10.30
N GLY A 135 -14.24 16.80 9.90
CA GLY A 135 -13.26 16.19 10.81
C GLY A 135 -13.50 14.71 11.16
N TRP A 136 -14.42 14.02 10.50
CA TRP A 136 -14.77 12.62 10.81
C TRP A 136 -13.58 11.65 10.76
N ILE A 137 -12.76 11.70 9.70
CA ILE A 137 -11.57 10.83 9.60
C ILE A 137 -10.56 11.10 10.72
N ARG A 138 -10.38 12.37 11.13
CA ARG A 138 -9.52 12.70 12.27
C ARG A 138 -10.03 12.02 13.54
N LYS A 139 -11.34 12.10 13.80
CA LYS A 139 -11.96 11.49 14.98
C LYS A 139 -11.85 9.96 14.94
N LEU A 140 -12.19 9.33 13.82
CA LEU A 140 -12.06 7.87 13.66
C LEU A 140 -10.61 7.40 13.88
N LEU A 141 -9.63 8.10 13.31
CA LEU A 141 -8.22 7.74 13.49
C LEU A 141 -7.75 7.93 14.94
N VAL A 142 -7.96 9.12 15.52
CA VAL A 142 -7.40 9.49 16.82
C VAL A 142 -8.15 8.87 17.99
N GLU A 143 -9.48 8.74 17.91
CA GLU A 143 -10.32 8.29 19.02
C GLU A 143 -10.60 6.78 18.98
N MET A 144 -10.42 6.10 17.84
CA MET A 144 -10.75 4.66 17.69
C MET A 144 -9.60 3.82 17.13
N ILE A 145 -9.10 4.15 15.93
CA ILE A 145 -8.15 3.29 15.21
C ILE A 145 -6.78 3.27 15.88
N HIS A 146 -6.21 4.43 16.24
CA HIS A 146 -4.91 4.48 16.90
C HIS A 146 -4.93 3.81 18.28
N PRO A 147 -5.89 4.11 19.17
CA PRO A 147 -5.97 3.42 20.46
C PRO A 147 -6.16 1.92 20.33
N GLU A 148 -7.02 1.43 19.43
CA GLU A 148 -7.26 0.00 19.27
C GLU A 148 -6.01 -0.72 18.78
N SER A 149 -5.35 -0.18 17.75
CA SER A 149 -4.11 -0.71 17.18
C SER A 149 -2.98 -0.80 18.23
N GLU A 150 -2.84 0.25 19.04
CA GLU A 150 -1.89 0.27 20.16
C GLU A 150 -2.26 -0.73 21.26
N ALA A 151 -3.56 -0.82 21.62
CA ALA A 151 -4.06 -1.71 22.66
C ALA A 151 -3.89 -3.20 22.30
N ARG A 152 -4.01 -3.55 21.01
CA ARG A 152 -3.74 -4.92 20.52
C ARG A 152 -2.25 -5.21 20.28
N GLY A 153 -1.38 -4.25 20.60
CA GLY A 153 0.08 -4.40 20.50
C GLY A 153 0.62 -4.37 19.07
N ASP A 154 -0.01 -3.62 18.15
CA ASP A 154 0.66 -3.32 16.88
C ASP A 154 1.87 -2.41 17.14
N ALA A 155 3.04 -2.81 16.66
CA ALA A 155 4.29 -2.08 16.87
C ALA A 155 4.35 -0.77 16.08
N LEU A 156 3.74 -0.75 14.89
CA LEU A 156 3.56 0.43 14.05
C LEU A 156 2.30 0.28 13.18
N GLN A 157 1.93 1.39 12.55
CA GLN A 157 0.82 1.45 11.60
C GLN A 157 1.31 1.85 10.23
N VAL A 158 0.80 1.22 9.18
CA VAL A 158 1.15 1.50 7.78
C VAL A 158 -0.11 1.82 6.99
N ILE A 159 -0.10 2.89 6.19
CA ILE A 159 -1.23 3.30 5.36
C ILE A 159 -0.75 3.61 3.93
N PRO A 160 -1.27 2.90 2.90
CA PRO A 160 -1.24 3.39 1.53
C PRO A 160 -2.29 4.50 1.39
N GLY A 161 -1.91 5.72 1.03
CA GLY A 161 -2.87 6.81 1.14
C GLY A 161 -2.55 8.09 0.40
N ILE A 162 -3.55 8.97 0.41
CA ILE A 162 -3.56 10.32 -0.14
C ILE A 162 -2.29 11.09 0.25
N PRO A 163 -1.56 11.65 -0.73
CA PRO A 163 -0.41 12.51 -0.50
C PRO A 163 -0.65 13.55 0.59
N TYR A 164 0.26 13.63 1.55
CA TYR A 164 0.32 14.63 2.63
C TYR A 164 -0.81 14.58 3.70
N PHE A 165 -1.97 14.01 3.39
CA PHE A 165 -3.15 14.01 4.27
C PHE A 165 -2.88 13.41 5.65
N TYR A 166 -2.21 12.25 5.71
CA TYR A 166 -2.02 11.50 6.96
C TYR A 166 -0.97 12.08 7.91
N ARG A 167 -0.10 13.00 7.43
CA ARG A 167 0.86 13.70 8.30
C ARG A 167 0.17 14.45 9.45
N GLN A 168 -1.06 14.88 9.22
CA GLN A 168 -1.91 15.55 10.22
C GLN A 168 -2.32 14.65 11.40
N PHE A 169 -2.06 13.35 11.31
CA PHE A 169 -2.39 12.34 12.32
C PHE A 169 -1.16 11.60 12.85
N GLY A 170 0.05 12.13 12.59
CA GLY A 170 1.31 11.58 13.10
C GLY A 170 1.95 10.52 12.20
N TYR A 171 1.59 10.46 10.92
CA TYR A 171 2.23 9.58 9.94
C TYR A 171 3.35 10.29 9.17
N GLU A 172 4.38 9.54 8.77
CA GLU A 172 5.46 10.01 7.90
C GLU A 172 5.79 8.97 6.82
N TYR A 173 6.19 9.41 5.63
CA TYR A 173 6.62 8.54 4.55
C TYR A 173 7.96 7.90 4.90
N SER A 174 7.89 6.72 5.50
CA SER A 174 9.05 6.03 6.07
C SER A 174 9.07 4.53 5.76
N LEU A 175 8.22 4.04 4.86
CA LEU A 175 8.31 2.69 4.31
C LEU A 175 8.02 2.73 2.80
N CYS A 176 8.52 1.76 2.05
CA CYS A 176 8.25 1.61 0.61
C CYS A 176 7.87 0.17 0.29
N SER A 177 6.78 -0.05 -0.44
CA SER A 177 6.28 -1.41 -0.62
C SER A 177 7.02 -2.23 -1.70
N TYR A 178 7.49 -1.61 -2.79
CA TYR A 178 8.11 -2.33 -3.92
C TYR A 178 9.04 -1.46 -4.77
N SER A 179 10.02 -2.09 -5.42
CA SER A 179 10.65 -1.60 -6.66
C SER A 179 9.89 -2.20 -7.84
N ALA A 180 9.53 -1.39 -8.83
CA ALA A 180 8.84 -1.88 -10.03
C ALA A 180 9.80 -1.92 -11.22
N PHE A 181 9.92 -3.10 -11.83
CA PHE A 181 10.46 -3.27 -13.18
C PHE A 181 9.32 -3.66 -14.12
N THR A 182 9.51 -3.42 -15.42
CA THR A 182 8.53 -3.73 -16.45
C THR A 182 9.20 -4.51 -17.57
N VAL A 183 8.52 -5.54 -18.05
CA VAL A 183 8.85 -6.23 -19.30
C VAL A 183 7.78 -5.83 -20.32
N GLU A 184 8.15 -4.95 -21.24
CA GLU A 184 7.22 -4.32 -22.22
C GLU A 184 6.93 -5.18 -23.46
N SER A 185 7.61 -6.32 -23.61
CA SER A 185 7.36 -7.21 -24.73
C SER A 185 7.62 -8.66 -24.36
N THR A 186 6.68 -9.51 -24.76
CA THR A 186 6.80 -10.96 -24.61
C THR A 186 7.89 -11.56 -25.49
N SER A 187 8.31 -10.84 -26.55
CA SER A 187 9.44 -11.23 -27.40
C SER A 187 10.79 -11.18 -26.69
N LEU A 188 10.87 -10.47 -25.56
CA LEU A 188 12.08 -10.40 -24.72
C LEU A 188 12.29 -11.66 -23.88
N ILE A 189 11.29 -12.54 -23.81
CA ILE A 189 11.38 -13.83 -23.13
C ILE A 189 11.71 -14.87 -24.21
N PRO A 190 12.92 -15.45 -24.24
CA PRO A 190 13.31 -16.42 -25.28
C PRO A 190 12.32 -17.57 -25.37
N LEU A 191 12.08 -18.08 -26.57
CA LEU A 191 11.31 -19.32 -26.77
C LEU A 191 12.15 -20.55 -26.38
N PRO A 192 11.52 -21.69 -26.02
CA PRO A 192 12.25 -22.93 -25.83
C PRO A 192 12.97 -23.33 -27.13
N LEU A 193 14.19 -23.85 -27.00
CA LEU A 193 15.12 -24.08 -28.12
C LEU A 193 14.58 -25.10 -29.16
N ASP A 194 13.89 -26.16 -28.72
CA ASP A 194 13.19 -27.09 -29.64
C ASP A 194 12.23 -28.08 -28.93
N THR A 195 11.78 -27.76 -27.71
CA THR A 195 10.88 -28.64 -26.95
C THR A 195 9.46 -28.10 -26.99
N LYS A 196 8.51 -28.88 -27.51
CA LYS A 196 7.06 -28.58 -27.38
C LYS A 196 6.57 -28.61 -25.93
N VAL A 197 7.43 -28.98 -24.99
CA VAL A 197 7.14 -29.16 -23.57
C VAL A 197 8.04 -28.23 -22.77
N GLU A 198 7.43 -27.51 -21.84
CA GLU A 198 8.15 -26.67 -20.89
C GLU A 198 8.87 -27.56 -19.86
N PRO A 199 10.18 -27.37 -19.64
CA PRO A 199 10.94 -28.11 -18.62
C PRO A 199 10.41 -27.82 -17.20
N PHE A 200 9.80 -26.66 -17.00
CA PHE A 200 9.12 -26.30 -15.76
C PHE A 200 7.69 -25.85 -16.05
N THR A 201 6.72 -26.36 -15.30
CA THR A 201 5.30 -26.03 -15.45
C THR A 201 4.76 -25.31 -14.22
N LEU A 202 3.71 -24.50 -14.41
CA LEU A 202 2.98 -23.86 -13.33
C LEU A 202 1.64 -24.57 -13.13
N ARG A 203 1.36 -24.96 -11.88
CA ARG A 203 0.03 -25.41 -11.47
C ARG A 203 -0.52 -24.52 -10.36
N ARG A 204 -1.83 -24.34 -10.31
CA ARG A 204 -2.48 -23.62 -9.21
C ARG A 204 -2.13 -24.25 -7.86
N ALA A 205 -1.83 -23.43 -6.87
CA ALA A 205 -1.64 -23.87 -5.50
C ALA A 205 -2.98 -24.24 -4.84
N THR A 206 -2.94 -25.20 -3.93
CA THR A 206 -4.10 -25.73 -3.19
C THR A 206 -3.81 -25.70 -1.69
N LEU A 207 -4.80 -26.06 -0.87
CA LEU A 207 -4.61 -26.20 0.59
C LEU A 207 -3.45 -27.14 0.96
N LYS A 208 -3.15 -28.16 0.14
CA LYS A 208 -2.05 -29.10 0.39
C LYS A 208 -0.67 -28.45 0.26
N ASP A 209 -0.59 -27.33 -0.47
CA ASP A 209 0.66 -26.65 -0.77
C ASP A 209 1.03 -25.61 0.30
N ILE A 210 0.14 -25.33 1.28
CA ILE A 210 0.39 -24.33 2.33
C ILE A 210 1.71 -24.57 3.09
N PRO A 211 2.07 -25.81 3.50
CA PRO A 211 3.36 -26.04 4.16
C PRO A 211 4.57 -25.66 3.28
N LEU A 212 4.48 -25.93 1.97
CA LEU A 212 5.50 -25.53 1.00
C LEU A 212 5.55 -24.01 0.87
N LEU A 213 4.40 -23.35 0.68
CA LEU A 213 4.30 -21.89 0.55
C LEU A 213 4.85 -21.16 1.78
N MET A 214 4.56 -21.63 3.00
CA MET A 214 5.12 -21.06 4.22
C MET A 214 6.65 -21.19 4.28
N ARG A 215 7.19 -22.34 3.86
CA ARG A 215 8.65 -22.55 3.80
C ARG A 215 9.32 -21.65 2.75
N LEU A 216 8.71 -21.49 1.58
CA LEU A 216 9.31 -20.77 0.46
C LEU A 216 9.11 -19.25 0.50
N SER A 217 8.14 -18.76 1.26
CA SER A 217 7.78 -17.33 1.27
C SER A 217 8.62 -16.46 2.22
N THR A 218 9.69 -17.02 2.78
CA THR A 218 10.66 -16.27 3.60
C THR A 218 11.34 -15.17 2.79
N PRO A 219 11.84 -14.09 3.45
CA PRO A 219 12.57 -13.03 2.75
C PRO A 219 13.80 -13.54 1.98
N ALA A 220 14.48 -14.57 2.50
CA ALA A 220 15.65 -15.17 1.88
C ALA A 220 15.30 -15.88 0.55
N ASN A 221 14.33 -16.79 0.58
CA ASN A 221 13.93 -17.56 -0.61
C ASN A 221 13.30 -16.70 -1.70
N ARG A 222 12.73 -15.54 -1.35
CA ARG A 222 12.19 -14.55 -2.31
C ARG A 222 13.19 -13.48 -2.71
N HIS A 223 14.44 -13.53 -2.22
CA HIS A 223 15.46 -12.50 -2.46
C HIS A 223 14.98 -11.07 -2.14
N ALA A 224 14.15 -10.89 -1.11
CA ALA A 224 13.59 -9.59 -0.76
C ALA A 224 14.59 -8.67 -0.02
N ASN A 225 15.63 -9.25 0.62
CA ASN A 225 16.64 -8.56 1.45
C ASN A 225 16.07 -7.45 2.38
N ALA A 226 14.83 -7.65 2.85
CA ALA A 226 14.10 -6.62 3.56
C ALA A 226 14.44 -6.65 5.05
N MET A 227 14.71 -5.47 5.62
CA MET A 227 14.88 -5.29 7.07
C MET A 227 13.53 -5.28 7.78
N ILE A 228 12.48 -4.77 7.12
CA ILE A 228 11.13 -4.75 7.66
C ILE A 228 10.20 -5.38 6.65
N GLY A 229 9.40 -6.33 7.07
CA GLY A 229 8.40 -6.86 6.17
C GLY A 229 7.33 -7.70 6.81
N GLN A 230 6.44 -8.18 5.96
CA GLN A 230 5.34 -9.05 6.34
C GLN A 230 5.77 -10.53 6.34
N HIS A 231 5.23 -11.28 7.29
CA HIS A 231 5.22 -12.74 7.27
C HIS A 231 3.98 -13.25 6.55
N TYR A 232 4.16 -14.22 5.68
CA TYR A 232 3.06 -14.93 5.03
C TYR A 232 2.65 -16.14 5.88
N THR A 233 1.64 -15.95 6.72
CA THR A 233 1.19 -16.98 7.66
C THR A 233 0.35 -18.05 6.98
N GLN A 234 0.03 -19.12 7.73
CA GLN A 234 -0.91 -20.14 7.28
C GLN A 234 -2.26 -19.53 6.90
N GLU A 235 -2.79 -18.60 7.71
CA GLU A 235 -4.07 -17.93 7.46
C GLU A 235 -4.03 -17.08 6.20
N TYR A 236 -2.90 -16.39 5.96
CA TYR A 236 -2.70 -15.65 4.72
C TYR A 236 -2.77 -16.59 3.50
N TRP A 237 -2.04 -17.70 3.53
CA TRP A 237 -2.03 -18.63 2.41
C TRP A 237 -3.38 -19.30 2.23
N GLN A 238 -4.02 -19.76 3.31
CA GLN A 238 -5.36 -20.33 3.23
C GLN A 238 -6.37 -19.36 2.63
N TYR A 239 -6.33 -18.08 3.03
CA TYR A 239 -7.21 -17.08 2.47
C TYR A 239 -6.99 -16.89 0.97
N THR A 240 -5.73 -16.70 0.56
CA THR A 240 -5.37 -16.33 -0.82
C THR A 240 -5.42 -17.49 -1.82
N VAL A 241 -5.20 -18.74 -1.38
CA VAL A 241 -5.23 -19.93 -2.26
C VAL A 241 -6.55 -20.69 -2.24
N HIS A 242 -7.41 -20.43 -1.25
CA HIS A 242 -8.64 -21.19 -1.06
C HIS A 242 -9.85 -20.31 -0.71
N ASP A 243 -9.85 -19.59 0.42
CA ASP A 243 -11.10 -18.99 0.92
C ASP A 243 -11.67 -17.91 0.00
N VAL A 244 -10.81 -17.08 -0.62
CA VAL A 244 -11.24 -16.08 -1.62
C VAL A 244 -11.88 -16.73 -2.85
N LEU A 245 -11.46 -17.95 -3.21
CA LEU A 245 -12.02 -18.68 -4.35
C LEU A 245 -13.38 -19.30 -4.00
N GLU A 246 -13.50 -19.85 -2.80
CA GLU A 246 -14.77 -20.39 -2.30
C GLU A 246 -15.82 -19.30 -2.09
N LEU A 247 -15.39 -18.09 -1.68
CA LEU A 247 -16.26 -16.95 -1.44
C LEU A 247 -16.55 -16.11 -2.69
N LYS A 248 -15.89 -16.41 -3.81
CA LYS A 248 -16.03 -15.64 -5.05
C LYS A 248 -17.50 -15.57 -5.47
N ASN A 249 -18.06 -14.37 -5.44
CA ASN A 249 -19.44 -14.09 -5.82
C ASN A 249 -19.53 -12.96 -6.87
N HIS A 250 -18.44 -12.24 -7.09
CA HIS A 250 -18.33 -11.22 -8.12
C HIS A 250 -17.11 -11.50 -9.02
N ARG A 251 -17.16 -11.00 -10.26
CA ARG A 251 -16.03 -11.18 -11.20
C ARG A 251 -14.73 -10.53 -10.74
N PHE A 252 -14.81 -9.52 -9.87
CA PHE A 252 -13.65 -8.81 -9.32
C PHE A 252 -12.98 -9.52 -8.14
N ASP A 253 -13.65 -10.52 -7.56
CA ASP A 253 -13.05 -11.35 -6.53
C ASP A 253 -11.93 -12.22 -7.12
N ALA A 254 -11.05 -12.71 -6.23
CA ALA A 254 -9.96 -13.61 -6.60
C ALA A 254 -9.07 -13.07 -7.72
N ASP A 255 -8.57 -11.84 -7.54
CA ASP A 255 -7.67 -11.20 -8.52
C ASP A 255 -6.27 -11.84 -8.60
N ARG A 256 -5.94 -12.73 -7.67
CA ARG A 256 -4.59 -13.27 -7.52
C ARG A 256 -4.52 -14.73 -7.92
N GLU A 257 -3.42 -15.09 -8.57
CA GLU A 257 -3.06 -16.48 -8.85
C GLU A 257 -1.77 -16.84 -8.12
N THR A 258 -1.87 -17.81 -7.21
CA THR A 258 -0.70 -18.45 -6.60
C THR A 258 -0.46 -19.77 -7.31
N SER A 259 0.73 -19.96 -7.86
CA SER A 259 1.11 -21.18 -8.58
C SER A 259 2.34 -21.83 -7.97
N ILE A 260 2.40 -23.16 -8.03
CA ILE A 260 3.58 -23.96 -7.72
C ILE A 260 4.36 -24.22 -9.02
N ILE A 261 5.67 -24.03 -8.94
CA ILE A 261 6.61 -24.36 -10.02
C ILE A 261 6.96 -25.84 -9.88
N VAL A 262 6.70 -26.60 -10.94
CA VAL A 262 6.94 -28.04 -10.99
C VAL A 262 7.99 -28.35 -12.05
N ASP A 263 9.04 -29.06 -11.68
CA ASP A 263 9.99 -29.65 -12.63
C ASP A 263 9.30 -30.80 -13.36
N THR A 264 9.16 -30.68 -14.68
CA THR A 264 8.45 -31.64 -15.52
C THR A 264 9.16 -33.00 -15.58
N ALA A 265 10.49 -33.04 -15.44
CA ALA A 265 11.25 -34.28 -15.54
C ALA A 265 11.14 -35.13 -14.27
N SER A 266 11.19 -34.49 -13.11
CA SER A 266 11.16 -35.17 -11.81
C SER A 266 9.77 -35.21 -11.15
N GLY A 267 8.87 -34.30 -11.54
CA GLY A 267 7.61 -34.04 -10.84
C GLY A 267 7.79 -33.28 -9.53
N ALA A 268 9.00 -32.78 -9.23
CA ALA A 268 9.28 -32.08 -7.99
C ALA A 268 8.68 -30.68 -7.96
N GLU A 269 8.16 -30.29 -6.80
CA GLU A 269 7.63 -28.95 -6.52
C GLU A 269 8.77 -28.09 -5.96
N ILE A 270 9.28 -27.18 -6.79
CA ILE A 270 10.58 -26.52 -6.55
C ILE A 270 10.46 -25.03 -6.25
N GLY A 271 9.27 -24.46 -6.31
CA GLY A 271 9.07 -23.02 -6.18
C GLY A 271 7.62 -22.60 -6.23
N PHE A 272 7.39 -21.29 -6.12
CA PHE A 272 6.07 -20.70 -6.28
C PHE A 272 6.13 -19.31 -6.89
N THR A 273 5.00 -18.86 -7.45
CA THR A 273 4.78 -17.52 -7.97
C THR A 273 3.46 -16.96 -7.46
N VAL A 274 3.39 -15.64 -7.27
CA VAL A 274 2.14 -14.91 -7.02
C VAL A 274 1.95 -13.83 -8.07
N MET A 275 0.87 -13.92 -8.83
CA MET A 275 0.47 -12.96 -9.85
C MET A 275 -0.77 -12.18 -9.42
N SER A 276 -0.81 -10.88 -9.71
CA SER A 276 -2.05 -10.09 -9.76
C SER A 276 -2.43 -9.85 -11.23
N SER A 277 -3.72 -9.58 -11.47
CA SER A 277 -4.22 -9.26 -12.81
C SER A 277 -4.94 -7.91 -12.93
N ARG A 278 -5.45 -7.33 -11.84
CA ARG A 278 -6.35 -6.16 -11.91
C ARG A 278 -5.91 -5.00 -11.07
N PHE A 279 -5.94 -5.10 -9.74
CA PHE A 279 -5.71 -3.91 -8.91
C PHE A 279 -4.33 -3.30 -9.17
N LEU A 280 -3.34 -4.17 -9.39
CA LEU A 280 -1.99 -3.78 -9.80
C LEU A 280 -1.75 -4.01 -11.31
N GLY A 281 -2.74 -4.53 -12.03
CA GLY A 281 -2.57 -5.07 -13.38
C GLY A 281 -1.79 -6.39 -13.37
N PRO A 282 -1.28 -6.82 -14.54
CA PRO A 282 -0.37 -7.97 -14.66
C PRO A 282 0.93 -7.74 -13.90
N THR A 283 1.00 -8.20 -12.66
CA THR A 283 2.16 -7.99 -11.79
C THR A 283 2.61 -9.28 -11.13
N LEU A 284 3.88 -9.63 -11.27
CA LEU A 284 4.54 -10.67 -10.47
C LEU A 284 4.92 -10.11 -9.11
N LEU A 285 4.17 -10.49 -8.07
CA LEU A 285 4.29 -9.99 -6.70
C LEU A 285 5.29 -10.79 -5.86
N ALA A 286 5.46 -12.07 -6.17
CA ALA A 286 6.43 -12.92 -5.50
C ALA A 286 6.88 -14.04 -6.42
N LEU A 287 8.17 -14.38 -6.32
CA LEU A 287 8.77 -15.57 -6.89
C LEU A 287 9.79 -16.08 -5.87
N GLY A 288 9.67 -17.35 -5.48
CA GLY A 288 10.61 -17.97 -4.55
C GLY A 288 10.84 -19.43 -4.92
N LEU A 289 12.07 -19.88 -4.71
CA LEU A 289 12.49 -21.26 -4.98
C LEU A 289 12.87 -21.99 -3.68
N GLU A 290 12.85 -23.31 -3.73
CA GLU A 290 13.35 -24.19 -2.68
C GLU A 290 14.87 -24.02 -2.48
N GLU A 291 15.34 -24.26 -1.26
CA GLU A 291 16.77 -24.19 -0.96
C GLU A 291 17.57 -25.15 -1.86
N GLY A 292 18.67 -24.65 -2.43
CA GLY A 292 19.51 -25.40 -3.37
C GLY A 292 19.02 -25.40 -4.83
N GLN A 293 17.84 -24.85 -5.12
CA GLN A 293 17.41 -24.59 -6.49
C GLN A 293 18.03 -23.29 -7.00
N GLU A 294 18.56 -23.34 -8.21
CA GLU A 294 19.10 -22.15 -8.88
C GLU A 294 18.05 -21.53 -9.78
N TYR A 295 18.04 -20.21 -9.83
CA TYR A 295 17.33 -19.48 -10.88
C TYR A 295 18.10 -19.70 -12.18
N THR A 296 17.83 -20.76 -12.91
CA THR A 296 18.40 -20.97 -14.26
C THR A 296 17.57 -20.19 -15.28
N GLN A 297 18.18 -19.82 -16.41
CA GLN A 297 17.44 -19.20 -17.52
C GLN A 297 16.30 -20.08 -18.02
N GLU A 298 16.49 -21.40 -18.01
CA GLU A 298 15.46 -22.35 -18.43
C GLU A 298 14.23 -22.27 -17.52
N LEU A 299 14.42 -22.30 -16.20
CA LEU A 299 13.35 -22.15 -15.20
C LEU A 299 12.65 -20.80 -15.32
N THR A 300 13.42 -19.72 -15.29
CA THR A 300 12.85 -18.37 -15.26
C THR A 300 12.10 -18.04 -16.54
N HIS A 301 12.62 -18.43 -17.71
CA HIS A 301 11.90 -18.22 -18.96
C HIS A 301 10.66 -19.13 -19.08
N SER A 302 10.72 -20.39 -18.63
CA SER A 302 9.54 -21.28 -18.61
C SER A 302 8.42 -20.72 -17.73
N ALA A 303 8.75 -20.25 -16.52
CA ALA A 303 7.79 -19.61 -15.65
C ALA A 303 7.23 -18.33 -16.29
N LEU A 304 8.09 -17.43 -16.75
CA LEU A 304 7.66 -16.15 -17.36
C LEU A 304 6.74 -16.35 -18.56
N ARG A 305 7.02 -17.29 -19.48
CA ARG A 305 6.15 -17.57 -20.63
C ARG A 305 4.74 -17.97 -20.20
N GLN A 306 4.64 -18.83 -19.18
CA GLN A 306 3.35 -19.28 -18.64
C GLN A 306 2.61 -18.16 -17.91
N LEU A 307 3.31 -17.35 -17.10
CA LEU A 307 2.71 -16.20 -16.39
C LEU A 307 2.18 -15.15 -17.37
N VAL A 308 2.95 -14.85 -18.42
CA VAL A 308 2.54 -13.95 -19.51
C VAL A 308 1.29 -14.47 -20.21
N GLN A 309 1.27 -15.77 -20.56
CA GLN A 309 0.11 -16.37 -21.22
C GLN A 309 -1.12 -16.32 -20.30
N TRP A 310 -0.95 -16.62 -19.01
CA TRP A 310 -2.01 -16.50 -18.01
C TRP A 310 -2.55 -15.07 -17.94
N SER A 311 -1.67 -14.06 -17.86
CA SER A 311 -2.06 -12.65 -17.81
C SER A 311 -2.80 -12.19 -19.07
N LYS A 312 -2.33 -12.58 -20.26
CA LYS A 312 -3.00 -12.26 -21.53
C LYS A 312 -4.41 -12.85 -21.57
N ASN A 313 -4.56 -14.12 -21.19
CA ASN A 313 -5.86 -14.78 -21.12
C ASN A 313 -6.79 -14.06 -20.15
N ARG A 314 -6.26 -13.63 -19.00
CA ARG A 314 -7.03 -12.94 -17.97
C ARG A 314 -7.51 -11.55 -18.40
N LEU A 315 -6.62 -10.77 -19.01
CA LEU A 315 -6.97 -9.47 -19.59
C LEU A 315 -8.04 -9.59 -20.69
N ALA A 316 -7.95 -10.62 -21.54
CA ALA A 316 -8.96 -10.87 -22.57
C ALA A 316 -10.33 -11.22 -21.96
N GLU A 317 -10.36 -12.03 -20.90
CA GLU A 317 -11.58 -12.35 -20.15
C GLU A 317 -12.18 -11.09 -19.50
N ASP A 318 -11.35 -10.26 -18.87
CA ASP A 318 -11.80 -9.04 -18.22
C ASP A 318 -12.33 -8.01 -19.23
N ALA A 319 -11.67 -7.85 -20.39
CA ALA A 319 -12.14 -6.99 -21.47
C ALA A 319 -13.51 -7.44 -22.01
N LYS A 320 -13.71 -8.76 -22.16
CA LYS A 320 -15.00 -9.34 -22.56
C LYS A 320 -16.08 -9.03 -21.51
N ASN A 321 -15.78 -9.29 -20.23
CA ASN A 321 -16.72 -9.06 -19.12
C ASN A 321 -17.10 -7.57 -18.98
N SER A 322 -16.15 -6.65 -19.14
CA SER A 322 -16.41 -5.21 -19.10
C SER A 322 -17.22 -4.73 -20.30
N ALA A 323 -17.02 -5.32 -21.49
CA ALA A 323 -17.85 -5.02 -22.66
C ALA A 323 -19.31 -5.49 -22.47
N GLU A 324 -19.52 -6.67 -21.88
CA GLU A 324 -20.84 -7.19 -21.54
C GLU A 324 -21.54 -6.31 -20.48
N ALA A 325 -20.83 -5.90 -19.43
CA ALA A 325 -21.36 -5.01 -18.40
C ALA A 325 -21.73 -3.62 -18.94
N MET A 326 -20.91 -3.05 -19.84
CA MET A 326 -21.28 -1.79 -20.51
C MET A 326 -22.50 -1.94 -21.43
N LYS A 327 -22.72 -3.12 -22.00
CA LYS A 327 -23.89 -3.38 -22.85
C LYS A 327 -25.17 -3.44 -22.02
N SER A 328 -25.15 -4.14 -20.87
CA SER A 328 -26.32 -4.23 -19.99
C SER A 328 -26.72 -2.86 -19.43
N LEU A 329 -25.75 -2.03 -19.01
CA LEU A 329 -26.03 -0.66 -18.54
C LEU A 329 -26.74 0.20 -19.61
N LYS A 330 -26.38 0.05 -20.89
CA LYS A 330 -27.03 0.77 -22.00
C LYS A 330 -28.41 0.21 -22.35
N GLU A 331 -28.69 -1.04 -22.02
CA GLU A 331 -30.00 -1.67 -22.21
C GLU A 331 -30.95 -1.25 -21.07
N ASP A 332 -30.47 -1.24 -19.82
CA ASP A 332 -31.20 -0.75 -18.64
C ASP A 332 -31.55 0.76 -18.76
N GLU A 333 -30.66 1.59 -19.30
CA GLU A 333 -30.95 3.00 -19.59
C GLU A 333 -32.02 3.18 -20.68
N LYS A 334 -32.08 2.28 -21.66
CA LYS A 334 -33.11 2.30 -22.71
C LYS A 334 -34.46 1.82 -22.21
N GLU A 335 -34.49 0.83 -21.33
CA GLU A 335 -35.72 0.36 -20.69
C GLU A 335 -36.26 1.40 -19.69
N GLY A 336 -35.38 2.05 -18.92
CA GLY A 336 -35.74 3.16 -18.02
C GLY A 336 -36.28 4.40 -18.73
N ASP A 337 -35.81 4.69 -19.96
CA ASP A 337 -36.34 5.80 -20.79
C ASP A 337 -37.63 5.43 -21.56
N THR A 338 -37.96 4.14 -21.68
CA THR A 338 -39.29 3.69 -22.15
C THR A 338 -40.35 3.73 -21.05
N ASP A 339 -40.00 3.43 -19.80
CA ASP A 339 -40.93 3.53 -18.67
C ASP A 339 -41.16 4.99 -18.20
N ALA A 340 -40.24 5.91 -18.50
CA ALA A 340 -40.42 7.34 -18.23
C ALA A 340 -41.33 8.07 -19.25
N LYS A 341 -41.83 7.40 -20.30
CA LYS A 341 -42.70 8.00 -21.34
C LYS A 341 -44.19 7.72 -21.19
N GLU A 342 -44.63 6.93 -20.22
CA GLU A 342 -46.05 6.72 -19.92
C GLU A 342 -46.39 7.13 -18.48
N GLY A 343 -46.36 8.44 -18.21
CA GLY A 343 -46.72 8.96 -16.89
C GLY A 343 -46.79 10.48 -16.78
N SER A 344 -47.96 11.03 -17.09
CA SER A 344 -48.48 12.33 -16.64
C SER A 344 -47.95 13.64 -17.28
N SER A 345 -48.89 14.23 -18.02
CA SER A 345 -48.97 15.59 -18.52
C SER A 345 -49.09 16.68 -17.43
N VAL A 346 -48.52 17.86 -17.74
CA VAL A 346 -48.90 19.23 -17.31
C VAL A 346 -48.67 19.65 -15.84
N THR A 347 -47.62 20.45 -15.63
CA THR A 347 -47.74 21.91 -15.39
C THR A 347 -46.41 22.60 -15.72
N GLU A 348 -46.41 23.41 -16.79
CA GLU A 348 -45.34 24.34 -17.16
C GLU A 348 -45.41 25.61 -16.32
N GLY A 349 -44.23 26.23 -16.10
CA GLY A 349 -44.12 27.68 -16.04
C GLY A 349 -43.43 28.23 -14.80
N LEU A 350 -42.09 28.24 -14.80
CA LEU A 350 -41.29 29.47 -14.92
C LEU A 350 -39.79 29.13 -14.95
N THR A 351 -38.99 29.99 -15.59
CA THR A 351 -37.52 29.97 -15.68
C THR A 351 -36.85 28.98 -16.65
N LYS A 352 -37.18 29.06 -17.95
CA LYS A 352 -36.27 28.56 -19.01
C LYS A 352 -36.09 29.48 -20.23
N ALA A 353 -36.57 30.74 -20.17
CA ALA A 353 -36.53 31.64 -21.32
C ALA A 353 -35.46 32.76 -21.27
N MET A 354 -34.46 32.71 -20.37
CA MET A 354 -33.44 33.79 -20.29
C MET A 354 -31.97 33.33 -20.22
N ALA A 355 -31.66 32.04 -20.40
CA ALA A 355 -30.29 31.55 -20.37
C ALA A 355 -29.76 31.02 -21.72
N ALA A 356 -30.64 30.83 -22.72
CA ALA A 356 -30.25 30.22 -24.00
C ALA A 356 -29.67 31.22 -25.02
N ASP A 357 -29.97 32.51 -24.90
CA ASP A 357 -29.50 33.53 -25.85
C ASP A 357 -28.17 34.18 -25.46
N LYS A 358 -27.69 34.00 -24.21
CA LYS A 358 -26.42 34.59 -23.74
C LYS A 358 -25.19 33.69 -23.93
N ILE A 359 -25.37 32.42 -24.25
CA ILE A 359 -24.27 31.46 -24.45
C ILE A 359 -23.89 31.33 -25.93
N LYS A 360 -24.79 31.63 -26.86
CA LYS A 360 -24.50 31.61 -28.31
C LYS A 360 -23.67 32.81 -28.80
N GLU A 361 -23.59 33.89 -28.04
CA GLU A 361 -22.76 35.06 -28.38
C GLU A 361 -21.30 34.92 -27.91
N GLN A 362 -21.03 34.19 -26.82
CA GLN A 362 -19.66 34.02 -26.29
C GLN A 362 -18.84 32.88 -26.93
N VAL A 363 -19.49 31.98 -27.67
CA VAL A 363 -18.80 30.91 -28.42
C VAL A 363 -18.32 31.40 -29.79
N LYS A 364 -18.82 32.54 -30.27
CA LYS A 364 -18.46 33.08 -31.59
C LYS A 364 -17.21 33.97 -31.58
N GLU A 365 -16.82 34.55 -30.43
CA GLU A 365 -15.62 35.40 -30.32
C GLU A 365 -14.31 34.64 -30.04
N LYS A 366 -14.34 33.32 -29.76
CA LYS A 366 -13.11 32.51 -29.56
C LYS A 366 -12.71 31.65 -30.75
N ALA A 367 -13.51 31.63 -31.81
CA ALA A 367 -13.23 30.88 -33.03
C ALA A 367 -12.40 31.68 -34.07
N GLU A 368 -12.24 33.01 -33.87
CA GLU A 368 -11.53 33.88 -34.83
C GLU A 368 -10.07 34.21 -34.42
N GLU A 369 -9.58 33.76 -33.26
CA GLU A 369 -8.18 33.98 -32.84
C GLU A 369 -7.22 32.81 -33.15
N ASN A 370 -7.69 31.68 -33.68
CA ASN A 370 -6.85 30.50 -33.95
C ASN A 370 -6.61 30.22 -35.45
N GLU A 371 -7.01 31.14 -36.33
CA GLU A 371 -6.86 31.03 -37.80
C GLU A 371 -5.69 31.86 -38.37
N SER A 372 -4.78 32.36 -37.52
CA SER A 372 -3.62 33.17 -37.94
C SER A 372 -2.24 32.53 -37.71
N ALA A 373 -2.17 31.24 -37.37
CA ALA A 373 -0.89 30.54 -37.13
C ALA A 373 -0.66 29.29 -38.00
N LYS A 374 -1.43 29.10 -39.09
CA LYS A 374 -1.30 27.94 -40.00
C LYS A 374 -1.05 28.29 -41.48
N GLU A 375 -0.59 29.51 -41.75
CA GLU A 375 -0.03 29.89 -43.06
C GLU A 375 1.44 30.31 -42.93
N ALA A 376 2.30 29.35 -42.62
CA ALA A 376 3.71 29.42 -43.01
C ALA A 376 4.24 27.99 -43.06
N THR A 377 4.94 27.68 -44.15
CA THR A 377 5.63 26.42 -44.46
C THR A 377 4.76 25.30 -45.04
N ASP A 378 4.36 25.47 -46.30
CA ASP A 378 4.32 24.35 -47.23
C ASP A 378 4.87 24.78 -48.60
N ALA A 379 6.08 24.32 -48.92
CA ALA A 379 6.63 24.28 -50.27
C ALA A 379 7.83 23.32 -50.30
N SER A 380 7.63 22.08 -50.76
CA SER A 380 8.38 21.51 -51.88
C SER A 380 8.24 19.98 -51.99
N THR A 381 7.89 19.57 -53.22
CA THR A 381 8.24 18.33 -53.94
C THR A 381 7.52 17.01 -53.62
N SER A 382 6.92 16.51 -54.70
CA SER A 382 6.18 15.26 -54.87
C SER A 382 7.06 14.09 -55.37
N SER A 383 6.68 12.86 -55.00
CA SER A 383 6.84 11.67 -55.84
C SER A 383 5.88 10.55 -55.37
N PRO A 384 5.27 9.74 -56.27
CA PRO A 384 4.24 8.78 -55.89
C PRO A 384 4.83 7.42 -55.49
N ALA A 385 4.37 6.87 -54.36
CA ALA A 385 4.71 5.53 -53.89
C ALA A 385 3.72 4.46 -54.38
N ALA A 386 4.26 3.27 -54.65
CA ALA A 386 3.59 2.02 -55.01
C ALA A 386 2.69 1.47 -53.87
N PRO A 387 1.74 0.55 -54.15
CA PRO A 387 0.76 0.12 -53.15
C PRO A 387 1.43 -0.66 -52.01
N GLU A 388 1.24 -0.19 -50.78
CA GLU A 388 1.69 -0.84 -49.56
C GLU A 388 1.05 -2.21 -49.39
N ALA A 389 1.89 -3.22 -49.21
CA ALA A 389 1.52 -4.49 -48.63
C ALA A 389 1.04 -4.26 -47.19
N THR A 390 -0.10 -4.85 -46.85
CA THR A 390 -0.68 -4.87 -45.50
C THR A 390 0.37 -5.26 -44.46
N ALA A 391 0.71 -4.33 -43.59
CA ALA A 391 1.54 -4.56 -42.41
C ALA A 391 0.85 -5.59 -41.48
N PRO A 392 1.62 -6.49 -40.82
CA PRO A 392 1.06 -7.40 -39.83
C PRO A 392 0.47 -6.58 -38.67
N GLU A 393 -0.73 -6.95 -38.20
CA GLU A 393 -1.37 -6.37 -37.02
C GLU A 393 -0.37 -6.34 -35.87
N LYS A 394 -0.01 -5.14 -35.39
CA LYS A 394 0.83 -4.98 -34.20
C LYS A 394 0.10 -5.65 -33.04
N GLU A 395 0.75 -6.66 -32.46
CA GLU A 395 0.30 -7.24 -31.20
C GLU A 395 0.04 -6.10 -30.19
N PRO A 396 -1.10 -6.11 -29.48
CA PRO A 396 -1.41 -5.07 -28.52
C PRO A 396 -0.28 -4.96 -27.49
N ALA A 397 0.06 -3.73 -27.11
CA ALA A 397 1.11 -3.47 -26.13
C ALA A 397 0.78 -4.21 -24.82
N PHE A 398 1.66 -5.12 -24.41
CA PHE A 398 1.55 -5.90 -23.19
C PHE A 398 2.74 -5.57 -22.29
N ALA A 399 2.47 -5.18 -21.05
CA ALA A 399 3.48 -4.94 -20.04
C ALA A 399 3.24 -5.89 -18.86
N LEU A 400 4.28 -6.63 -18.47
CA LEU A 400 4.31 -7.38 -17.21
C LEU A 400 5.12 -6.58 -16.21
N GLU A 401 4.50 -6.19 -15.09
CA GLU A 401 5.23 -5.60 -13.97
C GLU A 401 5.87 -6.69 -13.10
N LEU A 402 7.06 -6.41 -12.60
CA LEU A 402 7.81 -7.24 -11.68
C LEU A 402 8.00 -6.43 -10.39
N ALA A 403 7.19 -6.72 -9.38
CA ALA A 403 7.27 -6.12 -8.06
C ALA A 403 8.28 -6.89 -7.19
N LEU A 404 9.49 -7.06 -7.74
CA LEU A 404 10.58 -7.83 -7.12
C LEU A 404 11.73 -6.88 -6.74
N HIS A 405 12.53 -7.32 -5.77
CA HIS A 405 13.74 -6.61 -5.37
C HIS A 405 14.72 -6.48 -6.56
N ASP A 406 15.50 -5.41 -6.61
CA ASP A 406 16.39 -5.18 -7.76
C ASP A 406 17.57 -6.13 -7.86
N GLN A 407 17.97 -6.72 -6.74
CA GLN A 407 18.91 -7.83 -6.66
C GLN A 407 18.26 -9.21 -6.83
N HIS A 408 16.96 -9.28 -7.12
CA HIS A 408 16.31 -10.57 -7.36
C HIS A 408 16.94 -11.25 -8.60
N PRO A 409 17.32 -12.54 -8.56
CA PRO A 409 18.03 -13.19 -9.67
C PRO A 409 17.32 -13.08 -11.03
N LEU A 410 15.99 -13.19 -11.05
CA LEU A 410 15.18 -12.91 -12.25
C LEU A 410 15.45 -11.53 -12.87
N ILE A 411 15.50 -10.47 -12.04
CA ILE A 411 15.74 -9.10 -12.51
C ILE A 411 17.15 -8.99 -13.09
N LEU A 412 18.15 -9.55 -12.39
CA LEU A 412 19.53 -9.56 -12.86
C LEU A 412 19.70 -10.33 -14.19
N GLN A 413 18.96 -11.43 -14.37
CA GLN A 413 18.96 -12.22 -15.62
C GLN A 413 18.34 -11.50 -16.80
N LEU A 414 17.21 -10.82 -16.57
CA LEU A 414 16.54 -10.04 -17.61
C LEU A 414 17.41 -8.84 -18.03
N GLY A 415 18.20 -8.28 -17.11
CA GLY A 415 19.12 -7.19 -17.41
C GLY A 415 18.38 -6.02 -18.08
N THR A 416 18.79 -5.65 -19.29
CA THR A 416 18.17 -4.55 -20.04
C THR A 416 16.76 -4.85 -20.57
N ALA A 417 16.31 -6.11 -20.53
CA ALA A 417 14.94 -6.48 -20.89
C ALA A 417 13.93 -6.13 -19.79
N ALA A 418 14.37 -5.98 -18.54
CA ALA A 418 13.58 -5.45 -17.44
C ALA A 418 13.88 -3.96 -17.29
N THR A 419 13.02 -3.10 -17.82
CA THR A 419 13.18 -1.65 -17.71
C THR A 419 12.61 -1.17 -16.39
N ARG A 420 13.27 -0.21 -15.74
CA ARG A 420 12.59 0.57 -14.70
C ARG A 420 11.75 1.64 -15.40
N PRO A 421 10.48 1.82 -15.04
CA PRO A 421 9.82 3.09 -15.29
C PRO A 421 10.74 4.19 -14.78
N THR A 422 10.86 5.31 -15.50
CA THR A 422 11.71 6.40 -15.01
C THR A 422 11.28 6.77 -13.58
N LYS A 423 12.19 7.25 -12.72
CA LYS A 423 11.84 7.61 -11.32
C LYS A 423 10.67 8.61 -11.22
N LEU A 424 10.40 9.35 -12.31
CA LEU A 424 9.27 10.25 -12.49
C LEU A 424 7.94 9.52 -12.78
N GLN A 425 7.98 8.32 -13.35
CA GLN A 425 6.83 7.52 -13.77
C GLN A 425 6.35 6.54 -12.68
N ASN A 426 7.25 5.95 -11.86
CA ASN A 426 6.84 5.09 -10.75
C ASN A 426 7.91 5.02 -9.64
N PRO A 427 7.88 5.90 -8.61
CA PRO A 427 8.88 5.91 -7.53
C PRO A 427 8.73 4.77 -6.51
N GLY A 428 7.88 3.77 -6.79
CA GLY A 428 7.43 2.81 -5.80
C GLY A 428 6.37 3.41 -4.86
N MET A 429 5.51 2.55 -4.32
CA MET A 429 4.45 2.99 -3.42
C MET A 429 5.04 3.32 -2.04
N ARG A 430 5.16 4.63 -1.76
CA ARG A 430 5.58 5.13 -0.45
C ARG A 430 4.43 5.02 0.55
N LEU A 431 4.74 4.49 1.72
CA LEU A 431 3.76 4.21 2.75
C LEU A 431 3.94 5.18 3.92
N CYS A 432 2.81 5.75 4.32
CA CYS A 432 2.70 6.54 5.53
C CYS A 432 2.80 5.59 6.73
N THR A 433 3.74 5.83 7.62
CA THR A 433 3.97 5.00 8.80
C THR A 433 3.83 5.84 10.07
N ARG A 434 3.19 5.28 11.08
CA ARG A 434 3.07 5.87 12.42
C ARG A 434 3.66 4.90 13.45
N ILE A 435 4.64 5.39 14.21
CA ILE A 435 5.16 4.73 15.42
C ILE A 435 4.56 5.48 16.61
N ALA A 436 3.67 4.81 17.35
CA ALA A 436 2.93 5.45 18.44
C ALA A 436 3.85 5.91 19.59
N SER A 437 4.88 5.12 19.89
CA SER A 437 5.84 5.38 20.97
C SER A 437 7.20 4.81 20.58
N TYR A 438 8.16 5.70 20.30
CA TYR A 438 9.54 5.27 20.03
C TYR A 438 10.14 4.48 21.19
N PRO A 439 9.96 4.85 22.48
CA PRO A 439 10.46 4.04 23.58
C PRO A 439 9.96 2.59 23.56
N LYS A 440 8.64 2.40 23.44
CA LYS A 440 8.04 1.04 23.40
C LYS A 440 8.51 0.27 22.17
N PHE A 441 8.56 0.93 21.01
CA PHE A 441 9.03 0.32 19.78
C PHE A 441 10.48 -0.14 19.91
N LEU A 442 11.40 0.73 20.34
CA LEU A 442 12.82 0.43 20.44
C LEU A 442 13.14 -0.62 21.50
N LEU A 443 12.38 -0.66 22.60
CA LEU A 443 12.45 -1.77 23.56
C LEU A 443 11.99 -3.09 22.94
N SER A 444 10.94 -3.08 22.13
CA SER A 444 10.47 -4.29 21.44
C SER A 444 11.48 -4.83 20.43
N VAL A 445 12.26 -3.95 19.79
CA VAL A 445 13.30 -4.31 18.82
C VAL A 445 14.71 -4.34 19.40
N ALA A 446 14.85 -4.28 20.73
CA ALA A 446 16.14 -4.30 21.40
C ALA A 446 17.04 -5.46 20.92
N PRO A 447 16.56 -6.72 20.77
CA PRO A 447 17.42 -7.82 20.32
C PRO A 447 18.11 -7.56 18.96
N GLU A 448 17.41 -6.89 18.05
CA GLU A 448 17.96 -6.53 16.73
C GLU A 448 19.00 -5.41 16.86
N LEU A 449 18.74 -4.39 17.68
CA LEU A 449 19.69 -3.29 17.93
C LEU A 449 20.97 -3.81 18.61
N GLU A 450 20.83 -4.70 19.57
CA GLU A 450 21.94 -5.35 20.28
C GLU A 450 22.76 -6.24 19.36
N SER A 451 22.11 -6.97 18.45
CA SER A 451 22.79 -7.76 17.40
C SER A 451 23.63 -6.87 16.47
N ARG A 452 23.08 -5.73 16.03
CA ARG A 452 23.81 -4.74 15.22
C ARG A 452 25.02 -4.17 15.97
N LEU A 453 24.87 -3.85 17.26
CA LEU A 453 25.98 -3.42 18.10
C LEU A 453 27.05 -4.51 18.21
N ALA A 454 26.68 -5.76 18.49
CA ALA A 454 27.60 -6.87 18.65
C ALA A 454 28.46 -7.15 17.40
N THR A 455 27.94 -6.86 16.21
CA THR A 455 28.70 -6.96 14.94
C THR A 455 29.57 -5.73 14.66
N SER A 456 29.36 -4.62 15.37
CA SER A 456 30.15 -3.40 15.24
C SER A 456 31.48 -3.51 15.97
N ARG A 457 32.57 -3.28 15.23
CA ARG A 457 33.93 -3.25 15.82
C ARG A 457 34.13 -2.14 16.86
N THR A 458 33.33 -1.06 16.78
CA THR A 458 33.52 0.15 17.58
C THR A 458 32.54 0.25 18.74
N PHE A 459 31.39 -0.41 18.65
CA PHE A 459 30.27 -0.22 19.59
C PHE A 459 29.74 -1.54 20.20
N ALA A 460 30.44 -2.66 20.05
CA ALA A 460 30.00 -3.96 20.60
C ALA A 460 29.76 -3.95 22.12
N ASP A 461 30.56 -3.19 22.87
CA ASP A 461 30.50 -3.05 24.33
C ASP A 461 29.91 -1.69 24.76
N LEU A 462 29.08 -1.08 23.90
CA LEU A 462 28.52 0.25 24.12
C LEU A 462 27.91 0.40 25.53
N THR A 463 28.46 1.34 26.28
CA THR A 463 27.92 1.82 27.56
C THR A 463 27.81 3.34 27.51
N GLY A 464 26.59 3.87 27.69
CA GLY A 464 26.35 5.31 27.57
C GLY A 464 24.89 5.67 27.29
N LEU A 465 24.66 6.95 27.03
CA LEU A 465 23.36 7.54 26.74
C LEU A 465 23.28 7.96 25.27
N VAL A 466 22.21 7.57 24.57
CA VAL A 466 21.86 8.12 23.26
C VAL A 466 20.66 9.03 23.44
N ARG A 467 20.84 10.34 23.21
CA ARG A 467 19.80 11.36 23.38
C ARG A 467 19.44 11.97 22.05
N LEU A 468 18.17 11.85 21.66
CA LEU A 468 17.62 12.42 20.44
C LEU A 468 16.66 13.55 20.79
N ASP A 469 16.85 14.72 20.20
CA ASP A 469 15.97 15.88 20.36
C ASP A 469 15.04 15.99 19.15
N PHE A 470 13.72 16.03 19.35
CA PHE A 470 12.75 16.14 18.26
C PHE A 470 12.20 17.56 18.08
N PHE A 471 12.83 18.54 18.74
CA PHE A 471 12.35 19.90 18.87
C PHE A 471 10.97 19.98 19.50
N ARG A 472 10.51 21.21 19.77
CA ARG A 472 9.17 21.44 20.32
C ARG A 472 8.18 21.57 19.17
N PRO A 473 7.12 20.75 19.10
CA PRO A 473 6.04 20.99 18.15
C PRO A 473 5.40 22.36 18.44
N ALA A 474 5.03 23.08 17.38
CA ALA A 474 4.38 24.39 17.48
C ALA A 474 2.99 24.30 18.14
N GLU A 475 2.33 23.14 18.07
CA GLU A 475 1.04 22.88 18.70
C GLU A 475 1.18 22.02 19.96
N LYS A 476 0.50 22.41 21.03
CA LYS A 476 0.56 21.83 22.39
C LYS A 476 -0.07 20.43 22.54
N LYS A 477 -0.15 19.61 21.49
CA LYS A 477 -0.80 18.30 21.58
C LYS A 477 0.15 17.17 21.23
N GLY A 478 0.45 16.35 22.24
CA GLY A 478 0.85 14.95 22.15
C GLY A 478 1.90 14.60 21.10
N GLY A 479 3.15 14.43 21.53
CA GLY A 479 4.25 13.89 20.74
C GLY A 479 5.52 13.85 21.59
N ALA A 480 6.37 12.85 21.39
CA ALA A 480 7.67 12.78 22.06
C ALA A 480 8.49 14.03 21.67
N ARG A 481 8.99 14.77 22.66
CA ARG A 481 9.88 15.93 22.43
C ARG A 481 11.34 15.51 22.22
N GLY A 482 11.61 14.24 22.42
CA GLY A 482 12.90 13.61 22.31
C GLY A 482 12.84 12.20 22.90
N LEU A 483 13.97 11.51 22.82
CA LEU A 483 14.11 10.12 23.21
C LEU A 483 15.47 9.96 23.88
N GLU A 484 15.50 9.24 25.00
CA GLU A 484 16.73 8.79 25.64
C GLU A 484 16.77 7.26 25.64
N LEU A 485 17.90 6.73 25.20
CA LEU A 485 18.25 5.31 25.27
C LEU A 485 19.45 5.15 26.19
N VAL A 486 19.40 4.17 27.09
CA VAL A 486 20.50 3.83 27.99
C VAL A 486 21.06 2.48 27.59
N PHE A 487 22.32 2.45 27.20
CA PHE A 487 23.04 1.23 26.87
C PHE A 487 24.05 0.85 27.95
N LYS A 488 24.19 -0.44 28.21
CA LYS A 488 25.22 -1.00 29.08
C LYS A 488 25.73 -2.33 28.51
N ASP A 489 27.04 -2.43 28.32
CA ASP A 489 27.71 -3.61 27.78
C ASP A 489 27.05 -4.11 26.47
N GLY A 490 26.71 -3.19 25.57
CA GLY A 490 26.07 -3.47 24.29
C GLY A 490 24.56 -3.75 24.36
N ARG A 491 23.93 -3.70 25.54
CA ARG A 491 22.51 -3.98 25.75
C ARG A 491 21.68 -2.73 25.98
N LEU A 492 20.46 -2.69 25.45
CA LEU A 492 19.51 -1.61 25.69
C LEU A 492 18.81 -1.83 27.03
N ILE A 493 19.17 -1.04 28.04
CA ILE A 493 18.64 -1.17 29.41
C ILE A 493 17.31 -0.42 29.58
N SER A 494 17.19 0.74 28.95
CA SER A 494 15.94 1.51 28.97
C SER A 494 15.81 2.41 27.75
N ALA A 495 14.57 2.68 27.39
CA ALA A 495 14.19 3.73 26.45
C ALA A 495 13.04 4.54 27.06
N GLN A 496 13.12 5.86 27.00
CA GLN A 496 12.10 6.74 27.56
C GLN A 496 11.96 8.03 26.76
N ASP A 497 10.77 8.63 26.81
CA ASP A 497 10.58 9.99 26.30
C ASP A 497 11.50 10.93 27.09
N TRP A 498 12.19 11.81 26.38
CA TRP A 498 13.18 12.70 26.96
C TRP A 498 12.96 14.11 26.46
N GLU A 499 13.07 15.08 27.37
CA GLU A 499 13.03 16.49 27.02
C GLU A 499 14.40 17.11 27.25
N ARG A 500 14.91 17.81 26.23
CA ARG A 500 16.19 18.50 26.35
C ARG A 500 16.12 19.52 27.51
N PRO A 501 16.98 19.38 28.55
CA PRO A 501 16.98 20.31 29.64
C PRO A 501 17.48 21.68 29.17
N GLY A 502 17.00 22.74 29.83
CA GLY A 502 17.56 24.07 29.66
C GLY A 502 19.03 24.15 30.15
N PRO A 503 19.74 25.25 29.85
CA PRO A 503 21.16 25.38 30.19
C PRO A 503 21.48 25.14 31.69
N GLU A 504 20.62 25.63 32.58
CA GLU A 504 20.76 25.43 34.03
C GLU A 504 20.51 23.96 34.43
N GLY A 505 19.43 23.35 33.92
CA GLY A 505 19.13 21.94 34.18
C GLY A 505 20.24 21.00 33.70
N GLY A 506 20.81 21.27 32.53
CA GLY A 506 21.95 20.51 32.01
C GLY A 506 23.26 20.74 32.78
N LEU A 507 23.42 21.88 33.47
CA LEU A 507 24.54 22.08 34.40
C LEU A 507 24.33 21.25 35.67
N GLU A 508 23.13 21.26 36.25
CA GLU A 508 22.81 20.48 37.45
C GLU A 508 22.97 18.98 37.22
N GLU A 509 22.52 18.46 36.08
CA GLU A 509 22.72 17.06 35.70
C GLU A 509 24.21 16.67 35.66
N ARG A 510 25.05 17.51 35.03
CA ARG A 510 26.50 17.27 34.99
C ARG A 510 27.16 17.34 36.36
N LYS A 511 26.68 18.20 37.26
CA LYS A 511 27.15 18.22 38.66
C LYS A 511 26.79 16.92 39.38
N GLN A 512 25.59 16.38 39.14
CA GLN A 512 25.15 15.11 39.73
C GLN A 512 26.02 13.94 39.27
N TRP A 513 26.30 13.83 37.97
CA TRP A 513 27.23 12.82 37.42
C TRP A 513 28.65 12.95 37.97
N LYS A 514 29.14 14.18 38.08
CA LYS A 514 30.45 14.43 38.69
C LYS A 514 30.48 14.00 40.16
N ALA A 515 29.38 14.20 40.90
CA ALA A 515 29.26 13.79 42.30
C ALA A 515 29.13 12.27 42.47
N SER A 516 28.48 11.57 41.54
CA SER A 516 28.39 10.09 41.55
C SER A 516 29.69 9.41 41.09
N GLY A 517 30.60 10.15 40.45
CA GLY A 517 31.84 9.60 39.88
C GLY A 517 31.63 8.92 38.51
N GLU A 518 30.42 8.97 37.97
CA GLU A 518 30.05 8.35 36.69
C GLU A 518 29.68 9.44 35.68
N MET A 519 30.61 9.79 34.79
CA MET A 519 30.31 10.66 33.65
C MET A 519 29.96 9.79 32.44
N PRO A 520 28.69 9.72 32.02
CA PRO A 520 28.31 8.85 30.91
C PRO A 520 28.91 9.37 29.59
N ARG A 521 29.26 8.44 28.70
CA ARG A 521 29.46 8.75 27.28
C ARG A 521 28.10 9.10 26.69
N ILE A 522 27.99 10.24 26.00
CA ILE A 522 26.71 10.75 25.50
C ILE A 522 26.79 10.96 23.99
N PHE A 523 25.93 10.24 23.27
CA PHE A 523 25.68 10.42 21.85
C PHE A 523 24.45 11.30 21.68
N PHE A 524 24.49 12.23 20.74
CA PHE A 524 23.41 13.19 20.59
C PHE A 524 23.15 13.55 19.13
N ALA A 525 21.87 13.59 18.77
CA ALA A 525 21.40 14.11 17.50
C ALA A 525 20.05 14.82 17.66
N SER A 526 19.68 15.64 16.68
CA SER A 526 18.38 16.28 16.61
C SER A 526 17.73 15.99 15.27
N PHE A 527 16.40 15.81 15.26
CA PHE A 527 15.61 15.56 14.06
C PHE A 527 14.33 16.39 14.10
N PRO A 528 13.84 16.93 12.97
CA PRO A 528 12.47 17.45 12.93
C PRO A 528 11.45 16.38 13.39
N PRO A 529 10.28 16.81 13.90
CA PRO A 529 9.21 15.88 14.24
C PRO A 529 8.92 14.87 13.11
N MET A 530 8.74 13.60 13.48
CA MET A 530 8.46 12.46 12.59
C MET A 530 9.58 12.05 11.61
N VAL A 531 10.59 12.88 11.35
CA VAL A 531 11.70 12.54 10.44
C VAL A 531 12.51 11.34 10.96
N PHE A 532 12.62 11.20 12.28
CA PHE A 532 13.29 10.05 12.90
C PHE A 532 12.65 8.71 12.51
N SER A 533 11.35 8.65 12.20
CA SER A 533 10.70 7.43 11.71
C SER A 533 11.40 6.89 10.46
N SER A 534 11.79 7.75 9.52
CA SER A 534 12.47 7.34 8.28
C SER A 534 13.84 6.72 8.51
N LEU A 535 14.53 7.14 9.59
CA LEU A 535 15.79 6.52 10.00
C LEU A 535 15.53 5.18 10.68
N VAL A 536 14.60 5.13 11.64
CA VAL A 536 14.26 3.91 12.39
C VAL A 536 13.82 2.78 11.46
N THR A 537 13.05 3.10 10.43
CA THR A 537 12.59 2.12 9.45
C THR A 537 13.63 1.80 8.38
N GLY A 538 14.78 2.49 8.35
CA GLY A 538 15.82 2.32 7.33
C GLY A 538 15.42 2.81 5.94
N HIS A 539 14.33 3.57 5.80
CA HIS A 539 13.93 4.13 4.51
C HIS A 539 14.94 5.16 3.98
N GLN A 540 15.52 5.95 4.87
CA GLN A 540 16.60 6.86 4.55
C GLN A 540 17.77 6.58 5.47
N ASP A 541 18.99 6.66 4.94
CA ASP A 541 20.17 6.70 5.79
C ASP A 541 20.32 8.07 6.46
N LEU A 542 21.13 8.11 7.52
CA LEU A 542 21.36 9.33 8.28
C LEU A 542 21.99 10.45 7.45
N ASP A 543 22.81 10.11 6.46
CA ASP A 543 23.54 11.07 5.65
C ASP A 543 22.59 11.78 4.66
N ASP A 544 21.68 11.02 4.04
CA ASP A 544 20.56 11.53 3.25
C ASP A 544 19.70 12.51 4.08
N LEU A 545 19.33 12.11 5.31
CA LEU A 545 18.53 12.95 6.20
C LEU A 545 19.25 14.25 6.60
N TYR A 546 20.53 14.16 6.93
CA TYR A 546 21.37 15.31 7.27
C TYR A 546 21.46 16.31 6.10
N MET A 547 21.54 15.81 4.87
CA MET A 547 21.59 16.65 3.65
C MET A 547 20.22 17.25 3.28
N MET A 548 19.12 16.52 3.50
CA MET A 548 17.78 16.94 3.12
C MET A 548 17.14 17.92 4.11
N TYR A 549 17.46 17.80 5.40
CA TYR A 549 16.81 18.55 6.47
C TYR A 549 17.85 19.38 7.24
N GLY A 550 17.84 20.70 7.04
CA GLY A 550 18.78 21.62 7.71
C GLY A 550 18.69 21.64 9.24
N ASP A 551 17.60 21.12 9.81
CA ASP A 551 17.40 21.00 11.26
C ASP A 551 17.95 19.68 11.83
N VAL A 552 18.40 18.74 10.99
CA VAL A 552 19.07 17.53 11.48
C VAL A 552 20.47 17.92 11.95
N GLN A 553 20.73 17.75 13.24
CA GLN A 553 21.99 18.13 13.86
C GLN A 553 22.66 16.91 14.47
N LEU A 554 23.98 16.79 14.29
CA LEU A 554 24.80 15.72 14.85
C LEU A 554 25.82 16.34 15.80
N ARG A 555 26.00 15.75 16.99
CA ARG A 555 26.98 16.27 17.95
C ARG A 555 28.42 16.13 17.43
N ASN A 556 28.74 14.99 16.83
CA ASN A 556 30.07 14.62 16.35
C ASN A 556 29.97 13.37 15.44
N GLU A 557 31.07 13.04 14.74
CA GLU A 557 31.18 11.83 13.90
C GLU A 557 30.90 10.54 14.68
N GLU A 558 31.25 10.49 15.95
CA GLU A 558 30.99 9.34 16.80
C GLU A 558 29.48 9.05 16.98
N SER A 559 28.67 10.10 17.16
CA SER A 559 27.20 9.98 17.21
C SER A 559 26.61 9.57 15.87
N ARG A 560 27.19 10.08 14.77
CA ARG A 560 26.80 9.73 13.40
C ARG A 560 27.00 8.24 13.13
N GLU A 561 28.20 7.73 13.41
CA GLU A 561 28.54 6.33 13.18
C GLU A 561 27.74 5.37 14.06
N LEU A 562 27.48 5.73 15.33
CA LEU A 562 26.61 4.93 16.19
C LEU A 562 25.18 4.82 15.62
N LEU A 563 24.59 5.93 15.19
CA LEU A 563 23.24 5.94 14.64
C LEU A 563 23.14 5.15 13.33
N LYS A 564 24.18 5.16 12.50
CA LYS A 564 24.25 4.33 11.28
C LYS A 564 24.34 2.83 11.60
N VAL A 565 25.00 2.46 12.70
CA VAL A 565 25.02 1.06 13.19
C VAL A 565 23.65 0.65 13.73
N LEU A 566 23.01 1.49 14.53
CA LEU A 566 21.71 1.17 15.13
C LEU A 566 20.58 1.13 14.09
N PHE A 567 20.60 2.05 13.12
CA PHE A 567 19.53 2.27 12.14
C PHE A 567 20.09 2.33 10.71
N PRO A 568 20.58 1.20 10.17
CA PRO A 568 21.08 1.15 8.81
C PRO A 568 19.93 1.35 7.81
N LYS A 569 20.28 1.81 6.61
CA LYS A 569 19.36 1.77 5.46
C LYS A 569 19.02 0.32 5.14
N GLY A 570 17.78 0.07 4.76
CA GLY A 570 17.33 -1.26 4.39
C GLY A 570 16.04 -1.22 3.58
N ASP A 571 15.79 -2.31 2.88
CA ASP A 571 14.61 -2.46 2.05
C ASP A 571 13.41 -2.94 2.88
N HIS A 572 12.21 -2.81 2.29
CA HIS A 572 10.98 -3.25 2.91
C HIS A 572 10.19 -4.16 1.97
N HIS A 573 9.39 -5.05 2.55
CA HIS A 573 8.52 -5.93 1.78
C HIS A 573 7.17 -6.07 2.47
N PHE A 574 6.12 -5.64 1.81
CA PHE A 574 4.75 -5.78 2.30
C PHE A 574 3.86 -6.36 1.22
N ASP A 575 2.73 -6.96 1.60
CA ASP A 575 1.64 -7.27 0.69
C ASP A 575 0.40 -6.48 1.11
N LEU A 576 0.16 -5.35 0.44
CA LEU A 576 -0.84 -4.40 0.92
C LEU A 576 -2.27 -4.72 0.50
N PHE A 577 -2.46 -5.41 -0.64
CA PHE A 577 -3.78 -5.52 -1.30
C PHE A 577 -4.17 -6.98 -1.51
N CYS A 578 -4.12 -7.77 -0.44
CA CYS A 578 -4.39 -9.21 -0.48
C CYS A 578 -5.88 -9.58 -0.41
N TRP A 579 -6.79 -8.60 -0.50
CA TRP A 579 -8.24 -8.76 -0.43
C TRP A 579 -8.93 -8.87 -1.79
#